data_AF-A0A7G8HK54-F1
#
_entry.id   AF-A0A7G8HK54-F1
#
_cell.length_a   1.000
_cell.length_b   1.000
_cell.length_c   1.000
_cell.angle_alpha   90.00
_cell.angle_beta   90.00
_cell.angle_gamma   90.00
#
_symmetry.space_group_name_H-M   'P 1'
#
loop_
_entity.id
_entity.type
_entity.pdbx_description
1 polymer ?
#
loop_
_entity_poly.entity_id
_entity_poly.type
_entity_poly.pdbx_seq_one_letter_code
_entity_poly.pdbx_strand_id
1 'polypeptide(L)'
;MSESALAAFASLVQSDSQMREQVRQAGSPQHVVDLAKEQGHEFTQATMLKMQAEKMKHLHDDHLNKASSWGEALLLCFGGHS
;
A
#
# COMPACT_ATOMS: atom_id res chain seq x y z
N MET A 1 -8.76 11.23 -8.59
CA MET A 1 -7.75 10.75 -7.62
C MET A 1 -7.21 9.43 -8.12
N SER A 2 -5.89 9.28 -8.20
CA SER A 2 -5.25 8.48 -9.25
C SER A 2 -4.76 7.10 -8.76
N GLU A 3 -5.25 6.02 -9.38
CA GLU A 3 -4.74 4.65 -9.18
C GLU A 3 -3.25 4.53 -9.60
N SER A 4 -2.83 5.31 -10.59
CA SER A 4 -1.42 5.43 -11.01
C SER A 4 -0.51 6.04 -9.95
N ALA A 5 -1.01 7.00 -9.16
CA ALA A 5 -0.24 7.59 -8.06
C ALA A 5 -0.02 6.58 -6.93
N LEU A 6 -1.02 5.76 -6.63
CA LEU A 6 -0.90 4.67 -5.66
C LEU A 6 0.10 3.60 -6.13
N ALA A 7 0.06 3.22 -7.42
CA ALA A 7 1.02 2.26 -7.97
C ALA A 7 2.46 2.80 -7.93
N ALA A 8 2.67 4.08 -8.26
CA ALA A 8 3.98 4.73 -8.19
C ALA A 8 4.51 4.81 -6.74
N PHE A 9 3.66 5.21 -5.80
CA PHE A 9 3.99 5.21 -4.38
C PHE A 9 4.34 3.80 -3.89
N ALA A 10 3.58 2.79 -4.30
CA ALA A 10 3.87 1.42 -3.91
C ALA A 10 5.20 0.88 -4.49
N SER A 11 5.61 1.36 -5.66
CA SER A 11 6.94 1.09 -6.24
C SER A 11 8.05 1.77 -5.43
N LEU A 12 7.83 3.02 -5.00
CA LEU A 12 8.73 3.74 -4.11
C LEU A 12 8.90 3.01 -2.78
N VAL A 13 7.80 2.59 -2.14
CA VAL A 13 7.80 1.83 -0.88
C VAL A 13 8.53 0.49 -0.99
N GLN A 14 8.59 -0.12 -2.17
CA GLN A 14 9.38 -1.34 -2.41
C GLN A 14 10.88 -1.05 -2.57
N SER A 15 11.21 0.06 -3.24
CA SER A 15 12.59 0.41 -3.57
C SER A 15 13.30 1.13 -2.42
N ASP A 16 12.54 1.78 -1.54
CA ASP A 16 13.05 2.57 -0.43
C ASP A 16 12.72 1.92 0.94
N SER A 17 13.76 1.44 1.62
CA SER A 17 13.63 0.77 2.92
C SER A 17 13.11 1.68 4.03
N GLN A 18 13.39 2.98 3.97
CA GLN A 18 12.94 3.95 4.96
C GLN A 18 11.44 4.22 4.78
N MET A 19 10.98 4.39 3.54
CA MET A 19 9.56 4.52 3.22
C MET A 19 8.79 3.26 3.58
N ARG A 20 9.39 2.08 3.35
CA ARG A 20 8.82 0.81 3.79
C ARG A 20 8.59 0.75 5.30
N GLU A 21 9.57 1.19 6.10
CA GLU A 21 9.46 1.20 7.55
C GLU A 21 8.37 2.19 8.01
N GLN A 22 8.34 3.40 7.43
CA GLN A 22 7.33 4.42 7.74
C GLN A 22 5.91 3.93 7.42
N VAL A 23 5.72 3.33 6.24
CA VAL A 23 4.43 2.76 5.83
C VAL A 23 4.05 1.55 6.69
N ARG A 24 5.01 0.73 7.13
CA ARG A 24 4.76 -0.37 8.10
C ARG A 24 4.32 0.15 9.46
N GLN A 25 4.88 1.26 9.93
CA GLN A 25 4.51 1.91 11.19
C GLN A 25 3.23 2.76 11.09
N ALA A 26 2.68 2.92 9.89
CA ALA A 26 1.45 3.67 9.69
C ALA A 26 0.25 2.97 10.35
N GLY A 27 -0.18 3.50 11.50
CA GLY A 27 -1.32 2.96 12.26
C GLY A 27 -2.70 3.18 11.63
N SER A 28 -2.80 3.91 10.51
CA SER A 28 -4.06 4.12 9.82
C SER A 28 -3.90 4.31 8.31
N PRO A 29 -4.95 4.01 7.52
CA PRO A 29 -4.96 4.26 6.08
C PRO A 29 -4.72 5.72 5.72
N GLN A 30 -5.20 6.64 6.57
CA GLN A 30 -5.01 8.08 6.35
C GLN A 30 -3.53 8.48 6.48
N HIS A 31 -2.80 7.86 7.41
CA HIS A 31 -1.37 8.11 7.59
C HIS A 31 -0.57 7.69 6.35
N VAL A 32 -0.93 6.57 5.71
CA VAL A 32 -0.31 6.15 4.44
C VAL A 32 -0.58 7.15 3.30
N VAL A 33 -1.80 7.68 3.22
CA VAL A 33 -2.16 8.71 2.23
C VAL A 33 -1.34 9.99 2.46
N ASP A 34 -1.11 10.36 3.72
CA ASP A 34 -0.31 11.53 4.08
C ASP A 34 1.16 11.35 3.67
N LEU A 35 1.77 10.20 4.02
CA LEU A 35 3.12 9.84 3.60
C LEU A 35 3.27 9.86 2.07
N ALA A 36 2.29 9.33 1.35
CA ALA A 36 2.32 9.36 -0.10
C ALA A 36 2.26 10.79 -0.66
N LYS A 37 1.44 11.65 -0.05
CA LYS A 37 1.34 13.06 -0.43
C LYS A 37 2.66 13.80 -0.19
N GLU A 38 3.38 13.51 0.89
CA GLU A 38 4.73 14.07 1.14
C GLU A 38 5.74 13.64 0.08
N GLN A 39 5.56 12.47 -0.53
CA GLN A 39 6.36 11.99 -1.67
C GLN A 39 5.86 12.50 -3.04
N GLY A 40 4.84 13.36 -3.08
CA GLY A 40 4.25 13.88 -4.32
C GLY A 40 3.26 12.93 -5.01
N HIS A 41 2.80 11.88 -4.31
CA HIS A 41 1.81 10.93 -4.79
C HIS A 41 0.43 11.21 -4.18
N GLU A 42 -0.48 11.80 -4.95
CA GLU A 42 -1.83 12.13 -4.48
C GLU A 42 -2.87 11.05 -4.84
N PHE A 43 -3.38 10.36 -3.82
CA PHE A 43 -4.52 9.46 -3.91
C PHE A 43 -5.42 9.57 -2.67
N THR A 44 -6.62 8.98 -2.72
CA THR A 44 -7.53 8.97 -1.58
C THR A 44 -7.43 7.65 -0.81
N GLN A 45 -7.85 7.69 0.45
CA GLN A 45 -8.10 6.49 1.24
C GLN A 45 -9.06 5.54 0.51
N ALA A 46 -10.11 6.05 -0.13
CA ALA A 46 -11.05 5.23 -0.91
C ALA A 46 -10.37 4.50 -2.09
N THR A 47 -9.49 5.19 -2.83
CA THR A 47 -8.70 4.59 -3.91
C THR A 47 -7.80 3.47 -3.38
N MET A 48 -7.15 3.71 -2.23
CA MET A 48 -6.27 2.73 -1.60
C MET A 48 -7.03 1.49 -1.13
N LEU A 49 -8.16 1.69 -0.44
CA LEU A 49 -9.02 0.60 0.02
C LEU A 49 -9.60 -0.20 -1.15
N LYS A 50 -10.03 0.47 -2.23
CA LYS A 50 -10.50 -0.18 -3.46
C LYS A 50 -9.42 -1.07 -4.07
N MET A 51 -8.22 -0.54 -4.28
CA MET A 51 -7.14 -1.31 -4.90
C MET A 51 -6.67 -2.46 -4.01
N GLN A 52 -6.63 -2.25 -2.69
CA GLN A 52 -6.34 -3.32 -1.75
C GLN A 52 -7.40 -4.43 -1.82
N ALA A 53 -8.69 -4.09 -1.83
CA ALA A 53 -9.77 -5.07 -1.95
C ALA A 53 -9.71 -5.85 -3.27
N GLU A 54 -9.45 -5.17 -4.39
CA GLU A 54 -9.30 -5.81 -5.70
C GLU A 54 -8.07 -6.74 -5.75
N LYS A 55 -6.95 -6.33 -5.14
CA LYS A 55 -5.75 -7.18 -5.01
C LYS A 55 -5.98 -8.38 -4.09
N MET A 56 -6.69 -8.19 -2.96
CA MET A 56 -7.03 -9.27 -2.03
C MET A 56 -7.96 -10.30 -2.66
N LYS A 57 -8.92 -9.90 -3.50
CA LYS A 57 -9.77 -10.86 -4.25
C LYS A 57 -8.98 -11.83 -5.13
N HIS A 58 -7.78 -11.42 -5.56
CA HIS A 58 -6.90 -12.23 -6.42
C HIS A 58 -5.88 -13.06 -5.60
N LEU A 59 -5.73 -12.80 -4.30
CA LEU A 59 -4.94 -13.62 -3.41
C LEU A 59 -5.80 -14.81 -2.97
N HIS A 60 -5.43 -16.02 -3.38
CA HIS A 60 -6.05 -17.26 -2.93
C HIS A 60 -6.09 -17.30 -1.39
N ASP A 61 -7.22 -17.77 -0.82
CA ASP A 61 -7.62 -17.77 0.59
C ASP A 61 -6.53 -18.09 1.64
N ASP A 62 -5.45 -18.77 1.24
CA ASP A 62 -4.40 -19.30 2.12
C ASP A 62 -3.45 -18.23 2.71
N HIS A 63 -3.35 -17.04 2.11
CA HIS A 63 -2.35 -16.02 2.50
C HIS A 63 -2.91 -14.75 3.19
N LEU A 64 -4.24 -14.63 3.36
CA LEU A 64 -4.88 -13.39 3.83
C LEU A 64 -4.66 -13.08 5.33
N ASN A 65 -4.20 -14.06 6.12
CA ASN A 65 -4.14 -13.98 7.59
C ASN A 65 -2.81 -13.46 8.18
N LYS A 66 -1.89 -12.92 7.36
CA LYS A 66 -0.56 -12.48 7.84
C LYS A 66 -0.30 -10.99 7.83
N ALA A 67 -1.16 -10.15 7.25
CA ALA A 67 -0.95 -8.71 7.22
C ALA A 67 -1.28 -8.09 8.59
N SER A 68 -0.28 -7.90 9.46
CA SER A 68 -0.48 -7.26 10.78
C SER A 68 -0.50 -5.72 10.72
N SER A 69 -0.33 -5.13 9.53
CA SER A 69 -0.31 -3.69 9.31
C SER A 69 -0.80 -3.33 7.90
N TRP A 70 -1.35 -2.11 7.75
CA TRP A 70 -1.70 -1.53 6.45
C TRP A 70 -0.49 -1.41 5.52
N GLY A 71 0.70 -1.17 6.06
CA GLY A 71 1.91 -1.18 5.25
C GLY A 71 2.27 -2.57 4.73
N GLU A 72 1.95 -3.61 5.50
CA GLU A 72 2.12 -5.00 5.07
C GLU A 72 1.06 -5.40 4.04
N ALA A 73 -0.17 -4.92 4.18
CA ALA A 73 -1.21 -5.06 3.15
C ALA A 73 -0.80 -4.36 1.84
N LEU A 74 -0.21 -3.16 1.92
CA LEU A 74 0.27 -2.43 0.75
C LEU A 74 1.46 -3.14 0.09
N LEU A 75 2.40 -3.67 0.89
CA LEU A 75 3.49 -4.51 0.39
C LEU A 75 3.00 -5.84 -0.18
N LEU A 76 1.97 -6.46 0.36
CA LEU A 76 1.38 -7.69 -0.21
C LEU A 76 0.61 -7.41 -1.51
N CYS A 77 -0.06 -6.26 -1.59
CA CYS A 77 -0.81 -5.87 -2.78
C CYS A 77 0.09 -5.41 -3.92
N PHE A 78 1.25 -4.80 -3.64
CA PHE A 78 2.06 -4.17 -4.67
C PHE A 78 3.52 -4.65 -4.73
N GLY A 79 4.00 -5.35 -3.70
CA GLY A 79 5.25 -6.09 -3.68
C GLY A 79 5.23 -7.19 -4.74
N GLY A 80 5.98 -6.99 -5.83
CA GLY A 80 6.00 -7.93 -6.93
C GLY A 80 6.33 -9.36 -6.47
N HIS A 81 5.49 -10.33 -6.88
CA HIS A 81 5.97 -11.70 -7.05
C HIS A 81 6.97 -11.68 -8.21
N SER A 82 8.22 -12.05 -7.94
CA SER A 82 9.12 -12.54 -8.99
C SER A 82 8.80 -14.00 -9.30
#